data_AF-A0A938GI21-F1
#
_entry.id   AF-A0A938GI21-F1
#
_cell.length_a   1.000
_cell.length_b   1.000
_cell.length_c   1.000
_cell.angle_alpha   90.00
_cell.angle_beta   90.00
_cell.angle_gamma   90.00
#
_symmetry.space_group_name_H-M   'P 1'
#
loop_
_entity.id
_entity.type
_entity.pdbx_description
1 polymer ?
#
loop_
_entity_poly.entity_id
_entity_poly.type
_entity_poly.pdbx_seq_one_letter_code
_entity_poly.pdbx_strand_id
1 'polypeptide(L)'
;MTEPVTLTPEAIRSLLKDLSQARHDVNNSLALISAAVELIKMQPESLPKLLPTLSEQPDRIAKSLGSLSVRLEQSVVPQGA
;
A
#
# COMPACT_ATOMS: atom_id res chain seq x y z
N MET A 1 28.17 6.95 9.35
CA MET A 1 27.59 6.90 10.71
C MET A 1 26.64 5.72 10.73
N THR A 2 26.92 4.69 11.53
CA THR A 2 26.09 3.47 11.66
C THR A 2 25.89 3.22 13.15
N GLU A 3 25.25 4.16 13.83
CA GLU A 3 24.82 3.92 15.20
C GLU A 3 23.55 3.06 15.19
N PRO A 4 23.45 2.07 16.09
CA PRO A 4 22.32 1.16 16.11
C PRO A 4 21.05 1.90 16.54
N VAL A 5 20.03 1.87 15.67
CA VAL A 5 18.68 2.32 16.03
C VAL A 5 18.02 1.24 16.88
N THR A 6 17.61 1.59 18.10
CA THR A 6 16.88 0.69 19.00
C THR A 6 15.38 0.99 18.92
N LEU A 7 14.59 0.01 18.46
CA LEU A 7 13.13 0.10 18.45
C LEU A 7 12.55 -0.63 19.66
N THR A 8 11.55 -0.03 20.31
CA THR A 8 10.80 -0.71 21.37
C THR A 8 9.91 -1.80 20.79
N PRO A 9 9.55 -2.84 21.57
CA PRO A 9 8.56 -3.84 21.15
C PRO A 9 7.24 -3.21 20.69
N GLU A 10 6.81 -2.12 21.33
CA GLU A 10 5.61 -1.36 20.98
C GLU A 10 5.73 -0.68 19.61
N ALA A 11 6.89 -0.08 19.32
CA ALA A 11 7.17 0.51 18.01
C ALA A 11 7.15 -0.57 16.90
N ILE A 12 7.73 -1.74 17.17
CA ILE A 12 7.71 -2.88 16.24
C ILE A 12 6.27 -3.37 16.00
N ARG A 13 5.46 -3.51 17.06
CA ARG A 13 4.04 -3.91 16.91
C ARG A 13 3.26 -2.89 16.06
N SER A 14 3.52 -1.60 16.23
CA SER A 14 2.89 -0.55 15.41
C SER A 14 3.27 -0.69 13.94
N LEU A 15 4.57 -0.85 13.64
CA LEU A 15 5.05 -1.05 12.26
C LEU A 15 4.46 -2.31 11.61
N LEU A 16 4.35 -3.41 12.36
CA LEU A 16 3.73 -4.64 11.86
C LEU A 16 2.23 -4.45 11.56
N LYS A 17 1.53 -3.65 12.36
CA LYS A 17 0.13 -3.29 12.09
C LYS A 17 0.03 -2.47 10.81
N ASP A 18 0.89 -1.49 10.63
CA ASP A 18 0.95 -0.65 9.44
C ASP A 18 1.27 -1.47 8.18
N LEU A 19 2.20 -2.41 8.27
CA LEU A 19 2.52 -3.36 7.20
C LEU A 19 1.32 -4.24 6.87
N SER A 20 0.61 -4.75 7.88
CA SER A 20 -0.59 -5.55 7.68
C SER A 20 -1.67 -4.76 6.96
N GLN A 21 -1.88 -3.50 7.33
CA GLN A 21 -2.83 -2.61 6.67
C GLN A 21 -2.43 -2.34 5.21
N ALA A 22 -1.15 -2.00 4.97
CA ALA A 22 -0.67 -1.75 3.61
C ALA A 22 -0.85 -2.98 2.71
N ARG A 23 -0.51 -4.19 3.21
CA ARG A 23 -0.74 -5.45 2.47
C ARG A 23 -2.22 -5.66 2.15
N HIS A 24 -3.11 -5.41 3.11
CA HIS A 24 -4.55 -5.51 2.88
C HIS A 24 -5.00 -4.56 1.76
N ASP A 25 -4.60 -3.29 1.83
CA ASP A 25 -5.01 -2.28 0.87
C ASP A 25 -4.49 -2.59 -0.54
N VAL A 26 -3.22 -2.99 -0.65
CA VAL A 26 -2.62 -3.42 -1.92
C VAL A 26 -3.35 -4.64 -2.49
N ASN A 27 -3.58 -5.68 -1.68
CA ASN A 27 -4.27 -6.88 -2.14
C ASN A 27 -5.70 -6.59 -2.60
N ASN A 28 -6.42 -5.70 -1.91
CA ASN A 28 -7.75 -5.28 -2.31
C ASN A 28 -7.73 -4.55 -3.66
N SER A 29 -6.81 -3.61 -3.86
CA SER A 29 -6.65 -2.91 -5.15
C SER A 29 -6.30 -3.87 -6.29
N LEU A 30 -5.42 -4.84 -6.06
CA LEU A 30 -5.07 -5.86 -7.06
C LEU A 30 -6.25 -6.76 -7.40
N ALA A 31 -7.08 -7.13 -6.42
CA ALA A 31 -8.29 -7.90 -6.65
C ALA A 31 -9.30 -7.13 -7.53
N LEU A 32 -9.48 -5.83 -7.28
CA LEU A 32 -10.34 -4.97 -8.09
C LEU A 32 -9.85 -4.83 -9.54
N ILE A 33 -8.53 -4.63 -9.73
CA ILE A 33 -7.93 -4.60 -11.07
C ILE A 33 -8.17 -5.93 -11.79
N SER A 34 -7.88 -7.05 -11.12
CA SER A 34 -8.05 -8.39 -11.70
C SER A 34 -9.50 -8.65 -12.09
N ALA A 35 -10.45 -8.32 -11.22
CA ALA A 35 -11.88 -8.44 -11.51
C ALA A 35 -12.32 -7.56 -12.69
N ALA A 36 -11.85 -6.31 -12.75
CA ALA A 36 -12.14 -5.43 -13.86
C ALA A 36 -11.60 -5.97 -15.20
N VAL A 37 -10.40 -6.51 -15.21
CA VAL A 37 -9.79 -7.15 -16.39
C VAL A 37 -10.62 -8.36 -16.85
N GLU A 38 -11.02 -9.24 -15.94
CA GLU A 38 -11.84 -10.41 -16.28
C GLU A 38 -13.22 -10.01 -16.80
N LEU A 39 -13.86 -8.99 -16.20
CA LEU A 39 -15.13 -8.45 -16.70
C LEU A 39 -15.02 -7.87 -18.11
N ILE A 40 -13.93 -7.15 -18.43
CA ILE A 40 -13.70 -6.62 -19.78
C ILE A 40 -13.49 -7.75 -20.79
N LYS A 41 -12.81 -8.84 -20.40
CA LYS A 41 -12.65 -10.03 -21.27
C LYS A 41 -13.99 -10.69 -21.58
N MET A 42 -14.88 -10.80 -20.58
CA MET A 42 -16.20 -11.40 -20.75
C MET A 42 -17.19 -10.46 -21.46
N GLN A 43 -17.06 -9.16 -21.22
CA GLN A 43 -18.00 -8.12 -21.64
C GLN A 43 -17.25 -6.84 -22.04
N PRO A 44 -16.71 -6.75 -23.28
CA PRO A 44 -15.85 -5.65 -23.71
C PRO A 44 -16.51 -4.26 -23.61
N GLU A 45 -17.83 -4.16 -23.76
CA GLU A 45 -18.59 -2.92 -23.63
C GLU A 45 -18.61 -2.34 -22.21
N SER A 46 -18.17 -3.11 -21.21
CA SER A 46 -18.00 -2.64 -19.83
C SER A 46 -16.75 -1.76 -19.64
N LEU A 47 -15.82 -1.74 -20.61
CA LEU A 47 -14.54 -1.01 -20.52
C LEU A 47 -14.71 0.45 -20.10
N PRO A 48 -15.60 1.28 -20.69
CA PRO A 48 -15.72 2.69 -20.28
C PRO A 48 -16.12 2.86 -18.82
N LYS A 49 -16.86 1.90 -18.25
CA LYS A 49 -17.29 1.93 -16.85
C LYS A 49 -16.18 1.50 -15.89
N LEU A 50 -15.29 0.61 -16.34
CA LEU A 50 -14.22 0.03 -15.52
C LEU A 50 -12.88 0.75 -15.66
N LEU A 51 -12.72 1.55 -16.72
CA LEU A 51 -11.50 2.33 -16.97
C LEU A 51 -11.06 3.18 -15.77
N PRO A 52 -11.96 3.89 -15.04
CA PRO A 52 -11.56 4.63 -13.84
C PRO A 52 -10.96 3.73 -12.76
N THR A 53 -11.51 2.51 -12.58
CA THR A 53 -10.95 1.55 -11.61
C THR A 53 -9.55 1.12 -12.04
N LEU A 54 -9.33 0.83 -13.32
CA LEU A 54 -8.02 0.44 -13.83
C LEU A 54 -6.98 1.55 -13.71
N SER A 55 -7.38 2.82 -13.84
CA SER A 55 -6.46 3.96 -13.68
C SER A 55 -6.21 4.35 -12.22
N GLU A 56 -7.20 4.27 -11.33
CA GLU A 56 -7.08 4.76 -9.95
C GLU A 56 -6.42 3.76 -9.00
N GLN A 57 -6.65 2.45 -9.19
CA GLN A 57 -6.14 1.44 -8.25
C GLN A 57 -4.59 1.40 -8.18
N PRO A 58 -3.83 1.57 -9.29
CA PRO A 58 -2.38 1.72 -9.22
C PRO A 58 -1.92 2.89 -8.34
N ASP A 59 -2.58 4.05 -8.44
CA ASP A 59 -2.25 5.21 -7.60
C ASP A 59 -2.54 4.96 -6.12
N ARG A 60 -3.63 4.25 -5.82
CA ARG A 60 -3.96 3.82 -4.45
C ARG A 60 -2.89 2.90 -3.88
N ILE A 61 -2.39 1.95 -4.67
CA ILE A 61 -1.27 1.06 -4.30
C ILE A 61 -0.03 1.90 -3.97
N ALA A 62 0.35 2.80 -4.87
CA ALA A 62 1.52 3.66 -4.70
C ALA A 62 1.41 4.51 -3.43
N LYS A 63 0.23 5.09 -3.17
CA LYS A 63 -0.03 5.88 -1.96
C LYS A 63 0.04 5.05 -0.67
N SER A 64 -0.51 3.84 -0.67
CA SER A 64 -0.48 2.93 0.49
C SER A 64 0.97 2.56 0.84
N LEU A 65 1.75 2.16 -0.16
CA LEU A 65 3.16 1.84 0.00
C LEU A 65 3.98 3.05 0.42
N GLY A 66 3.78 4.21 -0.20
CA GLY A 66 4.47 5.45 0.16
C GLY A 66 4.18 5.86 1.62
N SER A 67 2.94 5.71 2.07
CA SER A 67 2.57 5.99 3.47
C SER A 67 3.26 5.04 4.45
N LEU A 68 3.38 3.75 4.10
CA LEU A 68 4.13 2.79 4.90
C LEU A 68 5.63 3.14 4.93
N SER A 69 6.23 3.48 3.79
CA SER A 69 7.65 3.87 3.70
C SER A 69 7.95 5.08 4.58
N VAL A 70 7.13 6.13 4.52
CA VAL A 70 7.29 7.32 5.37
C VAL A 70 7.22 6.95 6.86
N ARG A 71 6.27 6.11 7.28
CA ARG A 71 6.17 5.68 8.68
C ARG A 71 7.36 4.84 9.12
N LEU A 72 7.88 3.98 8.24
CA LEU A 72 9.07 3.18 8.50
C LEU A 72 10.30 4.07 8.65
N GLU A 73 10.50 5.02 7.73
CA GLU A 73 11.59 6.01 7.80
C GLU A 73 11.51 6.83 9.11
N GLN A 74 10.33 7.33 9.46
CA GLN A 74 10.12 8.07 10.72
C GLN A 74 10.44 7.23 11.97
N SER A 75 10.21 5.91 11.92
CA SER A 75 10.52 5.04 13.05
C SER A 75 12.02 4.85 13.27
N VAL A 76 12.85 5.10 12.24
CA VAL A 76 14.31 4.93 12.30
C VAL A 76 15.09 6.24 12.41
N VAL A 77 14.43 7.39 12.25
CA VAL A 77 15.05 8.71 12.48
C VAL A 77 15.21 8.94 13.99
N PRO A 78 16.40 9.29 14.49
CA PRO A 78 16.62 9.61 15.90
C PRO A 78 15.74 10.79 16.35
N GLN A 79 14.95 10.61 17.41
CA GLN A 79 14.27 11.73 18.07
C GLN A 79 15.30 12.55 18.87
N GLY A 80 15.95 13.52 18.23
CA GLY A 80 16.85 14.47 18.91
C GLY A 80 18.11 14.84 18.15
N ALA A 81 17.99 15.28 16.90
CA ALA A 81 19.02 16.05 16.21
C ALA A 81 18.66 17.55 16.21
#